data_AF-A0A1Q6DWC9-F1
#
_entry.id   AF-A0A1Q6DWC9-F1
#
_cell.length_a   1.000
_cell.length_b   1.000
_cell.length_c   1.000
_cell.angle_alpha   90.00
_cell.angle_beta   90.00
_cell.angle_gamma   90.00
#
_symmetry.space_group_name_H-M   'P 1'
#
loop_
_entity.id
_entity.type
_entity.pdbx_description
1 polymer ?
#
loop_
_entity_poly.entity_id
_entity_poly.type
_entity_poly.pdbx_seq_one_letter_code
_entity_poly.pdbx_strand_id
1 'polypeptide(L)' 'MQLTQKIKIELTEEQEEVLTSLSEICRLLYDFSLKERIENWKENKDKSKEERNYITYTDQ' A
#
# COMPACT_ATOMS: atom_id res chain seq x y z
N MET A 1 24.05 15.68 -20.34
CA MET A 1 22.97 15.26 -19.44
C MET A 1 23.21 15.96 -18.10
N GLN A 2 22.55 17.09 -17.87
CA GLN A 2 22.76 17.87 -16.64
C GLN A 2 22.12 17.15 -15.46
N LEU A 3 22.95 16.95 -14.44
CA LEU A 3 22.66 16.42 -13.12
C LEU A 3 21.29 16.87 -12.60
N THR A 4 20.49 15.91 -12.09
CA THR A 4 19.29 16.19 -11.31
C THR A 4 19.66 17.14 -10.18
N GLN A 5 19.41 18.44 -10.38
CA GLN A 5 19.51 19.40 -9.30
C GLN A 5 18.52 18.93 -8.24
N LYS A 6 18.99 18.80 -6.99
CA LYS A 6 18.11 18.63 -5.84
C LYS A 6 17.26 19.90 -5.75
N ILE A 7 16.14 19.92 -6.45
CA ILE A 7 15.14 20.96 -6.32
C ILE A 7 14.59 20.78 -4.91
N LYS A 8 14.97 21.69 -4.01
CA LYS A 8 14.34 21.79 -2.70
C LYS A 8 12.93 22.32 -2.97
N ILE A 9 11.95 21.42 -2.93
CA ILE A 9 10.55 21.81 -2.97
C ILE A 9 10.25 22.41 -1.61
N GLU A 10 10.11 23.74 -1.55
CA GLU A 10 9.57 24.39 -0.37
C GLU A 10 8.06 24.26 -0.46
N LEU A 11 7.52 23.32 0.33
CA LEU A 11 6.09 23.07 0.40
C LEU A 11 5.41 24.26 1.08
N THR A 12 4.27 24.67 0.53
CA THR A 12 3.36 25.53 1.29
C THR A 12 2.67 24.72 2.38
N GLU A 13 2.13 25.38 3.41
CA GLU A 13 1.37 24.71 4.48
C GLU A 13 0.22 23.86 3.91
N GLU A 14 -0.48 24.37 2.88
CA GLU A 14 -1.56 23.63 2.19
C GLU A 14 -1.04 22.38 1.48
N GLN A 15 0.14 22.43 0.85
CA GLN A 15 0.74 21.26 0.20
C GLN A 15 1.19 20.21 1.22
N GLU A 16 1.71 20.64 2.36
CA GLU A 16 2.08 19.74 3.46
C GLU A 16 0.86 19.02 4.03
N GLU A 17 -0.26 19.72 4.21
CA GLU A 17 -1.52 19.13 4.67
C GLU A 17 -2.06 18.09 3.69
N VAL A 18 -2.07 18.39 2.39
CA VAL A 18 -2.52 17.47 1.34
C VAL A 18 -1.63 16.22 1.30
N LEU A 19 -0.31 16.39 1.32
CA LEU A 19 0.64 15.26 1.29
C LEU A 19 0.52 14.40 2.55
N THR A 20 0.34 15.03 3.72
CA THR A 20 0.13 14.32 4.98
C THR A 20 -1.15 13.49 4.91
N SER A 21 -2.27 14.10 4.54
CA SER A 21 -3.56 13.42 4.40
C SER A 21 -3.49 12.24 3.42
N LEU A 22 -2.86 12.44 2.26
CA LEU A 22 -2.67 11.38 1.28
C LEU A 22 -1.80 10.25 1.83
N SER A 23 -0.72 10.58 2.54
CA SER A 23 0.17 9.59 3.14
C SER A 23 -0.55 8.71 4.17
N GLU A 24 -1.45 9.31 4.96
CA GLU A 24 -2.23 8.58 5.96
C GLU A 24 -3.26 7.65 5.31
N ILE A 25 -3.96 8.11 4.27
CA ILE A 25 -4.89 7.28 3.50
C ILE A 25 -4.15 6.10 2.87
N CYS A 26 -3.02 6.35 2.20
CA CYS A 26 -2.21 5.30 1.60
C CYS A 26 -1.69 4.29 2.64
N ARG A 27 -1.26 4.76 3.81
CA ARG A 27 -0.83 3.89 4.92
C ARG A 27 -1.97 2.99 5.39
N LEU A 28 -3.16 3.54 5.61
CA LEU A 28 -4.32 2.76 6.02
C LEU A 28 -4.72 1.71 4.98
N LEU A 29 -4.78 2.09 3.70
CA LEU A 29 -5.08 1.16 2.60
C LEU A 29 -4.08 0.02 2.54
N TYR A 30 -2.79 0.33 2.67
CA TYR A 30 -1.73 -0.67 2.72
C TYR A 30 -1.88 -1.60 3.93
N ASP A 31 -2.06 -1.06 5.13
CA ASP A 31 -2.14 -1.85 6.36
C ASP A 31 -3.35 -2.79 6.37
N PHE A 32 -4.52 -2.32 5.90
CA PHE A 32 -5.70 -3.17 5.77
C PHE A 32 -5.51 -4.28 4.74
N SER A 33 -5.01 -3.93 3.54
CA SER A 33 -4.76 -4.92 2.48
C SER A 33 -3.71 -5.95 2.92
N LEU A 34 -2.67 -5.52 3.65
CA LEU A 34 -1.64 -6.40 4.17
C LEU A 34 -2.22 -7.35 5.22
N LYS A 35 -3.03 -6.84 6.15
CA LYS A 35 -3.70 -7.65 7.17
C LYS A 35 -4.56 -8.74 6.53
N GLU A 36 -5.38 -8.38 5.55
CA GLU A 36 -6.24 -9.31 4.82
C GLU A 36 -5.44 -10.42 4.14
N ARG A 37 -4.33 -10.06 3.47
CA ARG A 37 -3.42 -11.04 2.84
C ARG A 37 -2.75 -11.96 3.85
N ILE A 38 -2.36 -11.44 5.03
CA ILE A 38 -1.78 -12.25 6.10
C ILE A 38 -2.81 -13.25 6.63
N GLU A 39 -4.05 -12.83 6.84
CA GLU A 39 -5.14 -13.70 7.29
C GLU A 39 -5.44 -14.78 6.26
N ASN A 40 -5.58 -14.41 4.98
CA ASN A 40 -5.76 -15.34 3.89
C ASN A 40 -4.59 -16.36 3.80
N TRP A 41 -3.35 -15.91 3.95
CA TRP A 41 -2.20 -16.82 3.98
C TRP A 41 -2.28 -17.81 5.15
N LYS A 42 -2.62 -17.34 6.36
CA LYS A 42 -2.77 -18.22 7.54
C LYS A 42 -3.81 -19.30 7.33
N GLU A 43 -4.92 -18.98 6.68
CA GLU A 43 -6.01 -19.93 6.40
C GLU A 43 -5.66 -20.92 5.29
N ASN A 44 -4.80 -20.55 4.34
CA ASN A 44 -4.57 -21.34 3.12
C ASN A 44 -3.19 -22.03 3.08
N LYS A 45 -2.23 -21.67 3.95
CA LYS A 45 -0.86 -22.20 3.91
C LYS A 45 -0.78 -23.72 4.00
N ASP A 46 -1.67 -24.34 4.78
CA ASP A 46 -1.67 -25.79 5.07
C ASP A 46 -2.64 -26.56 4.14
N LYS A 47 -3.45 -25.87 3.34
CA LYS A 47 -4.39 -26.49 2.42
C LYS A 47 -3.68 -27.05 1.18
N SER A 48 -4.27 -28.08 0.58
CA SER A 48 -3.87 -28.58 -0.74
C SER A 48 -4.05 -27.49 -1.80
N LYS A 49 -3.31 -27.55 -2.91
CA LYS A 49 -3.37 -26.49 -3.95
C LYS A 49 -4.77 -26.27 -4.53
N GLU A 50 -5.57 -27.33 -4.60
CA GLU A 50 -6.94 -27.30 -5.14
C GLU A 50 -7.95 -26.60 -4.21
N GLU A 51 -7.64 -26.51 -2.91
CA GLU A 51 -8.52 -25.94 -1.88
C GLU A 51 -8.11 -24.53 -1.43
N ARG A 52 -7.02 -23.99 -1.99
CA ARG A 52 -6.52 -22.65 -1.65
C ARG A 52 -7.29 -21.58 -2.41
N ASN A 53 -7.80 -20.61 -1.66
CA ASN A 53 -8.36 -19.38 -2.22
C ASN A 53 -7.40 -18.23 -1.95
N TYR A 54 -6.78 -17.67 -2.99
CA TYR A 54 -5.86 -16.55 -2.86
C TYR A 54 -6.58 -15.23 -3.15
N ILE A 55 -6.25 -14.18 -2.40
CA ILE A 55 -6.70 -12.82 -2.75
C ILE A 55 -5.90 -12.34 -3.95
N THR A 56 -6.58 -12.11 -5.08
CA THR A 56 -5.98 -11.56 -6.30
C THR A 56 -6.41 -10.10 -6.51
N TYR A 57 -5.69 -9.39 -7.38
CA TYR A 57 -5.95 -7.97 -7.65
C TYR A 57 -7.31 -7.71 -8.34
N THR A 58 -7.98 -8.75 -8.84
CA THR A 58 -9.29 -8.64 -9.50
C THR A 58 -10.47 -8.81 -8.54
N ASP A 59 -10.20 -9.18 -7.28
CA ASP A 59 -11.23 -9.44 -6.27
C ASP A 59 -11.54 -8.22 -5.37
N GLN A 60 -10.84 -7.09 -5.60
CA GLN A 60 -10.99 -5.81 -4.87
C GLN A 60 -11.72 -4.75 -5.70
#